data_AF-A0AAE3ARI9-F1
#
_entry.id   AF-A0AAE3ARI9-F1
#
_cell.length_a   1.000
_cell.length_b   1.000
_cell.length_c   1.000
_cell.angle_alpha   90.00
_cell.angle_beta   90.00
_cell.angle_gamma   90.00
#
_symmetry.space_group_name_H-M   'P 1'
#
loop_
_entity.id
_entity.type
_entity.pdbx_description
1 polymer ?
#
loop_
_entity_poly.entity_id
_entity_poly.type
_entity_poly.pdbx_seq_one_letter_code
_entity_poly.pdbx_strand_id
1 'polypeptide(L)'
;MKKININQFWVKQYSIHGIDVSHHQGEIDWKKLKEEKVQFAYIKATEGSGHVDDQFEDNRKLAQAVGIHTGAYHFFSFESAPETQAKIYMETVGDLVGQMIPAVDVEYYALGNAKMPEPEEIASSLQRFLDILEEHYGKKPVIYTTYKFYFRYIRGKFSDYPLWIRNTYYPPLDIAGWSFWQYCDEGRFEGVADQKGDVDLDVFRGTEVEFQKFFVQQK
;
A
#
# COMPACT_ATOMS: atom_id res chain seq x y z
N MET A 1 -8.51 -16.41 17.06
CA MET A 1 -7.23 -16.69 17.76
C MET A 1 -6.79 -15.40 18.43
N LYS A 2 -6.29 -15.42 19.68
CA LYS A 2 -5.68 -14.21 20.28
C LYS A 2 -4.44 -13.85 19.47
N LYS A 3 -4.36 -12.62 18.94
CA LYS A 3 -3.12 -12.08 18.34
C LYS A 3 -2.06 -12.07 19.44
N ILE A 4 -1.06 -12.94 19.32
CA ILE A 4 0.14 -12.84 20.15
C ILE A 4 0.98 -11.74 19.50
N ASN A 5 1.34 -10.71 20.27
CA ASN A 5 2.01 -9.53 19.75
C ASN A 5 3.51 -9.77 19.47
N ILE A 6 3.81 -10.81 18.71
CA ILE A 6 5.18 -11.20 18.36
C ILE A 6 5.75 -10.25 17.30
N ASN A 7 4.91 -9.74 16.39
CA ASN A 7 5.33 -8.84 15.31
C ASN A 7 6.09 -7.62 15.82
N GLN A 8 5.62 -6.99 16.91
CA GLN A 8 6.28 -5.83 17.54
C GLN A 8 7.72 -6.10 18.01
N PHE A 9 8.07 -7.35 18.30
CA PHE A 9 9.46 -7.72 18.59
C PHE A 9 10.30 -7.80 17.31
N TRP A 10 9.76 -8.42 16.26
CA TRP A 10 10.47 -8.64 15.00
C TRP A 10 10.69 -7.36 14.20
N VAL A 11 9.76 -6.42 14.24
CA VAL A 11 9.88 -5.17 13.46
C VAL A 11 11.02 -4.27 13.93
N LYS A 12 11.52 -4.44 15.15
CA LYS A 12 12.64 -3.65 15.71
C LYS A 12 13.95 -3.80 14.94
N GLN A 13 14.09 -4.86 14.15
CA GLN A 13 15.26 -5.05 13.29
C GLN A 13 15.25 -4.14 12.05
N TYR A 14 14.08 -3.59 11.69
CA TYR A 14 13.93 -2.69 10.56
C TYR A 14 13.98 -1.24 11.04
N SER A 15 14.74 -0.41 10.35
CA SER A 15 14.96 0.99 10.74
C SER A 15 13.98 1.96 10.09
N ILE A 16 13.14 1.50 9.15
CA ILE A 16 12.23 2.34 8.37
C ILE A 16 10.81 1.89 8.64
N HIS A 17 10.07 2.73 9.36
CA HIS A 17 8.68 2.49 9.77
C HIS A 17 7.74 3.45 9.05
N GLY A 18 6.56 2.97 8.73
CA GLY A 18 5.54 3.74 8.04
C GLY A 18 4.16 3.28 8.41
N ILE A 19 3.19 3.82 7.69
CA ILE A 19 1.77 3.52 7.83
C ILE A 19 1.12 3.45 6.45
N ASP A 20 -0.09 2.94 6.39
CA ASP A 20 -1.00 3.18 5.30
C ASP A 20 -2.36 3.68 5.78
N VAL A 21 -2.93 4.61 5.01
CA VAL A 21 -4.13 5.36 5.42
C VAL A 21 -5.06 5.65 4.25
N SER A 22 -6.32 5.88 4.58
CA SER A 22 -7.41 6.27 3.68
C SER A 22 -8.31 7.29 4.39
N HIS A 23 -9.45 7.63 3.79
CA HIS A 23 -10.49 8.40 4.46
C HIS A 23 -11.00 7.77 5.77
N HIS A 24 -10.84 6.46 5.95
CA HIS A 24 -11.26 5.77 7.18
C HIS A 24 -10.53 6.29 8.43
N GLN A 25 -9.32 6.82 8.30
CA GLN A 25 -8.56 7.38 9.41
C GLN A 25 -9.00 8.80 9.81
N GLY A 26 -9.88 9.43 9.02
CA GLY A 26 -10.38 10.78 9.28
C GLY A 26 -9.30 11.86 9.19
N GLU A 27 -9.38 12.85 10.08
CA GLU A 27 -8.35 13.88 10.22
C GLU A 27 -7.12 13.30 10.95
N ILE A 28 -5.93 13.60 10.41
CA ILE A 28 -4.65 13.10 10.90
C ILE A 28 -3.73 14.28 11.24
N ASP A 29 -3.25 14.33 12.48
CA ASP A 29 -2.17 15.22 12.89
C ASP A 29 -0.82 14.66 12.43
N TRP A 30 -0.47 14.96 11.18
CA TRP A 30 0.76 14.48 10.55
C TRP A 30 2.04 14.91 11.30
N LYS A 31 2.01 16.02 12.05
CA LYS A 31 3.16 16.44 12.88
C LYS A 31 3.41 15.46 14.01
N LYS A 32 2.34 15.00 14.68
CA LYS A 32 2.45 13.97 15.72
C LYS A 32 2.96 12.65 15.16
N LEU A 33 2.48 12.22 13.99
CA LEU A 33 3.01 11.03 13.32
C LEU A 33 4.52 11.16 13.04
N LYS A 34 4.99 12.34 12.65
CA LYS A 34 6.42 12.60 12.46
C LYS A 34 7.21 12.51 13.77
N GLU A 35 6.66 13.03 14.87
CA GLU A 35 7.25 12.93 16.22
C GLU A 35 7.33 11.47 16.70
N GLU A 36 6.34 10.66 16.35
CA GLU A 36 6.27 9.21 16.55
C GLU A 36 7.13 8.41 15.55
N LYS A 37 7.98 9.10 14.79
CA LYS A 37 8.97 8.54 13.86
C LYS A 37 8.37 7.77 12.68
N VAL A 38 7.16 8.10 12.25
CA VAL A 38 6.65 7.69 10.94
C VAL A 38 7.54 8.31 9.85
N GLN A 39 8.10 7.47 8.98
CA GLN A 39 9.02 7.91 7.92
C GLN A 39 8.36 7.89 6.55
N PHE A 40 7.42 6.98 6.32
CA PHE A 40 6.65 6.92 5.08
C PHE A 40 5.16 6.67 5.32
N ALA A 41 4.33 7.02 4.34
CA ALA A 41 2.92 6.71 4.30
C ALA A 41 2.49 6.32 2.89
N TYR A 42 1.84 5.17 2.72
CA TYR A 42 1.04 4.88 1.53
C TYR A 42 -0.39 5.37 1.75
N ILE A 43 -0.88 6.23 0.86
CA ILE A 43 -2.17 6.92 1.02
C ILE A 43 -3.11 6.45 -0.10
N LYS A 44 -4.33 6.03 0.26
CA LYS A 44 -5.33 5.61 -0.72
C LYS A 44 -5.63 6.75 -1.66
N ALA A 45 -5.48 6.52 -2.95
CA ALA A 45 -5.82 7.52 -3.97
C ALA A 45 -7.16 7.20 -4.63
N THR A 46 -7.32 5.95 -5.07
CA THR A 46 -8.46 5.54 -5.90
C THR A 46 -8.86 4.11 -5.63
N GLU A 47 -10.09 3.76 -5.99
CA GLU A 47 -10.63 2.40 -5.93
C GLU A 47 -11.46 2.12 -7.19
N GLY A 48 -11.16 0.99 -7.83
CA GLY A 48 -11.82 0.60 -9.07
C GLY A 48 -11.82 1.72 -10.11
N SER A 49 -12.85 1.78 -10.94
CA SER A 49 -12.90 2.76 -12.04
C SER A 49 -13.70 4.04 -11.71
N GLY A 50 -14.08 4.24 -10.46
CA GLY A 50 -15.10 5.27 -10.14
C GLY A 50 -14.99 5.93 -8.78
N HIS A 51 -14.03 5.56 -7.94
CA HIS A 51 -13.87 6.16 -6.62
C HIS A 51 -12.49 6.81 -6.47
N VAL A 52 -12.50 8.05 -6.00
CA VAL A 52 -11.34 8.81 -5.54
C VAL A 52 -11.51 8.98 -4.04
N ASP A 53 -10.48 8.66 -3.26
CA ASP A 53 -10.50 8.87 -1.81
C ASP A 53 -10.48 10.37 -1.53
N ASP A 54 -11.45 10.86 -0.78
CA ASP A 54 -11.67 12.28 -0.53
C ASP A 54 -10.60 12.91 0.37
N GLN A 55 -9.88 12.10 1.16
CA GLN A 55 -8.78 12.55 2.01
C GLN A 55 -7.40 12.44 1.32
N PHE A 56 -7.30 11.83 0.13
CA PHE A 56 -6.01 11.55 -0.54
C PHE A 56 -5.11 12.79 -0.63
N GLU A 57 -5.63 13.86 -1.21
CA GLU A 57 -4.82 15.03 -1.55
C GLU A 57 -4.40 15.82 -0.31
N ASP A 58 -5.29 15.95 0.66
CA ASP A 58 -5.00 16.63 1.92
C ASP A 58 -4.00 15.82 2.76
N ASN A 59 -4.20 14.51 2.88
CA ASN A 59 -3.24 13.62 3.52
C ASN A 59 -1.86 13.68 2.86
N ARG A 60 -1.82 13.62 1.51
CA ARG A 60 -0.58 13.71 0.74
C ARG A 60 0.17 15.00 1.03
N LYS A 61 -0.50 16.15 0.92
CA LYS A 61 0.10 17.46 1.17
C LYS A 61 0.59 17.62 2.60
N LEU A 62 -0.22 17.25 3.59
CA LEU A 62 0.09 17.44 5.00
C LEU A 62 1.23 16.53 5.46
N ALA A 63 1.27 15.28 5.01
CA ALA A 63 2.37 14.35 5.25
C ALA A 63 3.69 14.87 4.68
N GLN A 64 3.68 15.33 3.42
CA GLN A 64 4.86 15.89 2.76
C GLN A 64 5.36 17.17 3.46
N ALA A 65 4.45 18.03 3.93
CA ALA A 65 4.79 19.28 4.61
C ALA A 65 5.60 19.07 5.91
N VAL A 66 5.50 17.89 6.53
CA VAL A 66 6.27 17.51 7.73
C VAL A 66 7.45 16.57 7.41
N GLY A 67 7.71 16.33 6.13
CA GLY A 67 8.81 15.49 5.67
C GLY A 67 8.58 13.99 5.87
N ILE A 68 7.33 13.52 5.80
CA ILE A 68 7.01 12.09 5.65
C ILE A 68 6.98 11.78 4.16
N HIS A 69 7.66 10.70 3.75
CA HIS A 69 7.67 10.26 2.36
C HIS A 69 6.31 9.64 2.00
N THR A 70 5.72 10.04 0.87
CA THR A 70 4.39 9.57 0.48
C THR A 70 4.45 8.67 -0.74
N GLY A 71 3.70 7.58 -0.72
CA GLY A 71 3.27 6.82 -1.89
C GLY A 71 1.75 6.87 -2.01
N ALA A 72 1.24 6.62 -3.22
CA ALA A 72 -0.18 6.50 -3.47
C ALA A 72 -0.53 5.03 -3.77
N TYR A 73 -1.67 4.55 -3.28
CA TYR A 73 -2.15 3.21 -3.62
C TYR A 73 -3.54 3.21 -4.27
N HIS A 74 -3.74 2.24 -5.15
CA HIS A 74 -5.01 1.94 -5.81
C HIS A 74 -5.63 0.68 -5.23
N PHE A 75 -6.88 0.72 -4.77
CA PHE A 75 -7.61 -0.49 -4.41
C PHE A 75 -8.20 -1.16 -5.65
N PHE A 76 -7.64 -2.32 -6.02
CA PHE A 76 -7.93 -3.00 -7.26
C PHE A 76 -9.30 -3.69 -7.24
N SER A 77 -10.14 -3.33 -8.20
CA SER A 77 -11.44 -3.94 -8.42
C SER A 77 -11.35 -5.09 -9.42
N PHE A 78 -11.98 -6.20 -9.07
CA PHE A 78 -12.20 -7.36 -9.93
C PHE A 78 -13.38 -7.16 -10.90
N GLU A 79 -14.14 -6.08 -10.74
CA GLU A 79 -15.41 -5.83 -11.46
C GLU A 79 -15.29 -4.74 -12.53
N SER A 80 -14.14 -4.08 -12.63
CA SER A 80 -13.93 -2.98 -13.58
C SER A 80 -12.63 -3.14 -14.38
N ALA A 81 -12.59 -2.55 -15.59
CA ALA A 81 -11.50 -2.78 -16.52
C ALA A 81 -10.17 -2.19 -15.99
N PRO A 82 -9.03 -2.88 -16.12
CA PRO A 82 -7.75 -2.39 -15.62
C PRO A 82 -7.32 -1.07 -16.28
N GLU A 83 -7.70 -0.82 -17.54
CA GLU A 83 -7.42 0.45 -18.22
C GLU A 83 -8.14 1.64 -17.56
N THR A 84 -9.40 1.48 -17.19
CA THR A 84 -10.18 2.56 -16.56
C THR A 84 -9.76 2.78 -15.11
N GLN A 85 -9.36 1.72 -14.41
CA GLN A 85 -8.72 1.80 -13.10
C GLN A 85 -7.38 2.55 -13.15
N ALA A 86 -6.51 2.19 -14.09
CA ALA A 86 -5.21 2.87 -14.24
C ALA A 86 -5.39 4.34 -14.65
N LYS A 87 -6.36 4.64 -15.52
CA LYS A 87 -6.68 6.00 -15.93
C LYS A 87 -7.07 6.88 -14.73
N ILE A 88 -8.04 6.46 -13.92
CA ILE A 88 -8.47 7.27 -12.76
C ILE A 88 -7.34 7.43 -11.76
N TYR A 89 -6.54 6.38 -11.52
CA TYR A 89 -5.35 6.47 -10.67
C TYR A 89 -4.36 7.54 -11.17
N MET A 90 -3.97 7.50 -12.45
CA MET A 90 -3.02 8.44 -13.01
C MET A 90 -3.55 9.89 -13.02
N GLU A 91 -4.84 10.08 -13.32
CA GLU A 91 -5.49 11.41 -13.29
C GLU A 91 -5.54 11.99 -11.87
N THR A 92 -5.80 11.16 -10.85
CA THR A 92 -5.84 11.58 -9.44
C THR A 92 -4.46 11.84 -8.88
N VAL A 93 -3.51 10.94 -9.13
CA VAL A 93 -2.18 10.97 -8.50
C VAL A 93 -1.27 11.99 -9.18
N GLY A 94 -1.37 12.14 -10.51
CA GLY A 94 -0.52 13.01 -11.29
C GLY A 94 0.94 12.57 -11.29
N ASP A 95 1.86 13.53 -11.34
CA ASP A 95 3.30 13.28 -11.29
C ASP A 95 3.75 12.83 -9.89
N LEU A 96 4.63 11.83 -9.87
CA LEU A 96 5.20 11.23 -8.66
C LEU A 96 6.68 11.54 -8.47
N VAL A 97 7.30 12.42 -9.26
CA VAL A 97 8.69 12.84 -9.05
C VAL A 97 8.96 13.20 -7.58
N GLY A 98 9.94 12.54 -6.98
CA GLY A 98 10.31 12.72 -5.57
C GLY A 98 9.38 12.04 -4.55
N GLN A 99 8.34 11.35 -5.02
CA GLN A 99 7.43 10.53 -4.21
C GLN A 99 7.73 9.04 -4.40
N MET A 100 7.20 8.21 -3.51
CA MET A 100 7.34 6.77 -3.61
C MET A 100 6.58 6.23 -4.83
N ILE A 101 7.06 5.11 -5.38
CA ILE A 101 6.46 4.44 -6.53
C ILE A 101 5.01 4.01 -6.21
N PRO A 102 4.13 3.93 -7.24
CA PRO A 102 2.75 3.49 -7.08
C PRO A 102 2.63 2.16 -6.35
N ALA A 103 1.56 1.98 -5.60
CA ALA A 103 1.15 0.67 -5.10
C ALA A 103 -0.23 0.27 -5.65
N VAL A 104 -0.44 -1.02 -5.83
CA VAL A 104 -1.76 -1.61 -6.07
C VAL A 104 -2.08 -2.54 -4.92
N ASP A 105 -3.21 -2.28 -4.27
CA ASP A 105 -3.80 -3.15 -3.28
C ASP A 105 -4.70 -4.15 -4.00
N VAL A 106 -4.31 -5.43 -3.96
CA VAL A 106 -5.09 -6.53 -4.52
C VAL A 106 -5.37 -7.57 -3.43
N GLU A 107 -6.60 -7.54 -2.93
CA GLU A 107 -7.07 -8.43 -1.89
C GLU A 107 -8.54 -8.84 -2.07
N TYR A 108 -9.03 -9.72 -1.19
CA TYR A 108 -10.44 -10.08 -1.20
C TYR A 108 -11.28 -8.93 -0.67
N TYR A 109 -12.37 -8.61 -1.37
CA TYR A 109 -13.41 -7.71 -0.89
C TYR A 109 -14.81 -8.29 -1.17
N ALA A 110 -15.85 -7.66 -0.63
CA ALA A 110 -17.22 -8.12 -0.81
C ALA A 110 -17.71 -7.84 -2.25
N LEU A 111 -17.93 -8.90 -3.03
CA LEU A 111 -18.39 -8.85 -4.42
C LEU A 111 -19.92 -8.83 -4.59
N GLY A 112 -20.68 -8.59 -3.51
CA GLY A 112 -22.14 -8.72 -3.53
C GLY A 112 -22.58 -10.10 -4.02
N ASN A 113 -23.28 -10.15 -5.17
CA ASN A 113 -23.72 -11.39 -5.81
C ASN A 113 -22.78 -11.88 -6.93
N ALA A 114 -21.73 -11.12 -7.28
CA ALA A 114 -20.78 -11.54 -8.29
C ALA A 114 -19.92 -12.70 -7.79
N LYS A 115 -19.56 -13.61 -8.70
CA LYS A 115 -18.65 -14.71 -8.40
C LYS A 115 -17.22 -14.16 -8.38
N MET A 116 -16.41 -14.64 -7.44
CA MET A 116 -14.96 -14.42 -7.47
C MET A 116 -14.39 -14.89 -8.83
N PRO A 117 -13.66 -14.04 -9.56
CA PRO A 117 -13.03 -14.46 -10.81
C PRO A 117 -11.97 -15.55 -10.57
N GLU A 118 -11.66 -16.28 -11.63
CA GLU A 118 -10.64 -17.33 -11.57
C GLU A 118 -9.23 -16.71 -11.44
N PRO A 119 -8.24 -17.43 -10.87
CA PRO A 119 -6.92 -16.87 -10.63
C PRO A 119 -6.22 -16.28 -11.85
N GLU A 120 -6.32 -16.93 -13.01
CA GLU A 120 -5.78 -16.44 -14.28
C GLU A 120 -6.46 -15.13 -14.74
N GLU A 121 -7.76 -14.95 -14.49
CA GLU A 121 -8.48 -13.74 -14.88
C GLU A 121 -7.98 -12.53 -14.07
N ILE A 122 -7.85 -12.70 -12.75
CA ILE A 122 -7.29 -11.67 -11.86
C ILE A 122 -5.85 -11.38 -12.23
N ALA A 123 -5.03 -12.42 -12.46
CA ALA A 123 -3.63 -12.23 -12.81
C ALA A 123 -3.47 -11.45 -14.12
N SER A 124 -4.28 -11.76 -15.13
CA SER A 124 -4.23 -11.06 -16.43
C SER A 124 -4.65 -9.60 -16.31
N SER A 125 -5.73 -9.30 -15.58
CA SER A 125 -6.19 -7.93 -15.36
C SER A 125 -5.20 -7.12 -14.50
N LEU A 126 -4.64 -7.73 -13.45
CA LEU A 126 -3.64 -7.10 -12.60
C LEU A 126 -2.37 -6.81 -13.38
N GLN A 127 -1.86 -7.76 -14.18
CA GLN A 127 -0.69 -7.53 -15.03
C GLN A 127 -0.92 -6.35 -15.98
N ARG A 128 -2.10 -6.28 -16.60
CA ARG A 128 -2.45 -5.17 -17.49
C ARG A 128 -2.43 -3.82 -16.77
N PHE A 129 -2.98 -3.75 -15.56
CA PHE A 129 -2.92 -2.54 -14.74
C PHE A 129 -1.48 -2.15 -14.38
N LEU A 130 -0.67 -3.13 -13.95
CA LEU A 130 0.74 -2.94 -13.60
C LEU A 130 1.56 -2.42 -14.78
N ASP A 131 1.38 -2.99 -15.97
CA ASP A 131 2.07 -2.58 -17.20
C ASP A 131 1.79 -1.11 -17.53
N ILE A 132 0.52 -0.67 -17.40
CA ILE A 132 0.13 0.72 -17.67
C ILE A 132 0.83 1.68 -16.70
N LEU A 133 0.86 1.34 -15.40
CA LEU A 133 1.52 2.18 -14.41
C LEU A 133 3.04 2.17 -14.57
N GLU A 134 3.65 1.03 -14.91
CA GLU A 134 5.08 0.94 -15.17
C GLU A 134 5.48 1.77 -16.39
N GLU A 135 4.70 1.72 -17.48
CA GLU A 135 4.90 2.54 -18.67
C GLU A 135 4.82 4.04 -18.34
N HIS A 136 3.84 4.44 -17.53
CA HIS A 136 3.61 5.84 -17.18
C HIS A 136 4.68 6.39 -16.22
N TYR A 137 4.95 5.68 -15.12
CA TYR A 137 5.83 6.15 -14.04
C TYR A 137 7.28 5.67 -14.18
N GLY A 138 7.58 4.79 -15.14
CA GLY A 138 8.94 4.27 -15.40
C GLY A 138 9.48 3.34 -14.31
N LYS A 139 8.60 2.82 -13.45
CA LYS A 139 8.93 1.96 -12.30
C LYS A 139 7.84 0.93 -12.08
N LYS A 140 8.25 -0.30 -11.76
CA LYS A 140 7.33 -1.36 -11.32
C LYS A 140 6.57 -0.93 -10.06
N PRO A 141 5.23 -0.91 -10.08
CA PRO A 141 4.44 -0.66 -8.88
C PRO A 141 4.68 -1.71 -7.79
N VAL A 142 4.50 -1.31 -6.54
CA VAL A 142 4.42 -2.24 -5.40
C VAL A 142 3.09 -2.99 -5.47
N ILE A 143 3.11 -4.30 -5.24
CA ILE A 143 1.89 -5.10 -5.08
C ILE A 143 1.66 -5.28 -3.58
N TYR A 144 0.62 -4.66 -3.04
CA TYR A 144 0.09 -5.01 -1.73
C TYR A 144 -0.89 -6.16 -1.84
N THR A 145 -0.83 -7.10 -0.89
CA THR A 145 -1.83 -8.17 -0.80
C THR A 145 -1.87 -8.80 0.58
N THR A 146 -2.97 -9.51 0.87
CA THR A 146 -3.08 -10.34 2.08
C THR A 146 -2.40 -11.68 1.94
N TYR A 147 -1.95 -12.25 3.06
CA TYR A 147 -1.29 -13.56 3.10
C TYR A 147 -2.08 -14.68 2.36
N LYS A 148 -3.39 -14.79 2.58
CA LYS A 148 -4.20 -15.82 1.88
C LYS A 148 -4.31 -15.57 0.38
N PHE A 149 -4.43 -14.31 -0.02
CA PHE A 149 -4.56 -13.93 -1.42
C PHE A 149 -3.24 -14.15 -2.15
N TYR A 150 -2.11 -13.79 -1.52
CA TYR A 150 -0.76 -14.03 -2.03
C TYR A 150 -0.56 -15.48 -2.52
N PHE A 151 -0.82 -16.47 -1.67
CA PHE A 151 -0.57 -17.88 -2.01
C PHE A 151 -1.48 -18.42 -3.11
N ARG A 152 -2.67 -17.83 -3.29
CA ARG A 152 -3.63 -18.29 -4.29
C ARG A 152 -3.47 -17.58 -5.64
N TYR A 153 -3.15 -16.29 -5.63
CA TYR A 153 -3.24 -15.44 -6.82
C TYR A 153 -1.92 -14.80 -7.25
N ILE A 154 -0.99 -14.53 -6.32
CA ILE A 154 0.21 -13.71 -6.61
C ILE A 154 1.47 -14.57 -6.74
N ARG A 155 1.62 -15.59 -5.87
CA ARG A 155 2.83 -16.40 -5.77
C ARG A 155 3.20 -17.04 -7.12
N GLY A 156 4.43 -16.79 -7.56
CA GLY A 156 4.99 -17.38 -8.78
C GLY A 156 4.63 -16.68 -10.09
N LYS A 157 3.80 -15.61 -10.05
CA LYS A 157 3.39 -14.84 -11.24
C LYS A 157 4.04 -13.46 -11.31
N PHE A 158 4.26 -12.81 -10.17
CA PHE A 158 4.72 -11.41 -10.08
C PHE A 158 6.03 -11.27 -9.28
N SER A 159 6.95 -12.22 -9.42
CA SER A 159 8.17 -12.29 -8.58
C SER A 159 9.17 -11.15 -8.80
N ASP A 160 8.99 -10.39 -9.87
CA ASP A 160 9.79 -9.25 -10.29
C ASP A 160 9.20 -7.90 -9.85
N TYR A 161 8.00 -7.90 -9.26
CA TYR A 161 7.39 -6.72 -8.63
C TYR A 161 7.75 -6.66 -7.14
N PRO A 162 7.99 -5.47 -6.58
CA PRO A 162 8.14 -5.31 -5.14
C PRO A 162 6.85 -5.74 -4.42
N LEU A 163 6.99 -6.58 -3.39
CA LEU A 163 5.85 -7.11 -2.63
C LEU A 163 5.69 -6.36 -1.30
N TRP A 164 4.48 -5.89 -1.04
CA TRP A 164 4.02 -5.44 0.26
C TRP A 164 3.04 -6.47 0.81
N ILE A 165 3.45 -7.20 1.85
CA ILE A 165 2.66 -8.32 2.36
C ILE A 165 1.97 -7.93 3.67
N ARG A 166 0.66 -8.16 3.78
CA ARG A 166 -0.04 -8.08 5.06
C ARG A 166 -0.02 -9.41 5.79
N ASN A 167 0.53 -9.41 7.01
CA ASN A 167 0.34 -10.47 7.97
C ASN A 167 0.46 -9.95 9.41
N THR A 168 -0.68 -9.78 10.09
CA THR A 168 -0.77 -9.19 11.43
C THR A 168 -0.68 -10.22 12.57
N TYR A 169 -0.47 -11.51 12.24
CA TYR A 169 -0.42 -12.59 13.22
C TYR A 169 1.00 -13.07 13.53
N TYR A 170 1.88 -13.09 12.52
CA TYR A 170 3.27 -13.52 12.64
C TYR A 170 4.13 -12.92 11.52
N PRO A 171 5.47 -12.89 11.65
CA PRO A 171 6.35 -12.40 10.60
C PRO A 171 6.28 -13.29 9.36
N PRO A 172 6.32 -12.72 8.14
CA PRO A 172 6.25 -13.48 6.88
C PRO A 172 7.59 -14.17 6.54
N LEU A 173 8.00 -15.13 7.38
CA LEU A 173 9.29 -15.85 7.26
C LEU A 173 9.34 -16.83 6.06
N ASP A 174 8.17 -17.26 5.61
CA ASP A 174 7.97 -18.23 4.52
C ASP A 174 7.78 -17.56 3.15
N ILE A 175 7.75 -16.22 3.12
CA ILE A 175 7.67 -15.42 1.90
C ILE A 175 9.02 -14.74 1.70
N ALA A 176 9.72 -15.11 0.64
CA ALA A 176 10.99 -14.48 0.27
C ALA A 176 10.74 -13.14 -0.46
N GLY A 177 11.68 -12.20 -0.33
CA GLY A 177 11.75 -11.03 -1.21
C GLY A 177 10.66 -9.95 -1.03
N TRP A 178 9.87 -9.98 0.04
CA TRP A 178 8.98 -8.85 0.35
C TRP A 178 9.80 -7.58 0.67
N SER A 179 9.28 -6.43 0.22
CA SER A 179 9.86 -5.10 0.39
C SER A 179 9.21 -4.35 1.55
N PHE A 180 7.89 -4.46 1.70
CA PHE A 180 7.13 -3.87 2.80
C PHE A 180 6.32 -4.95 3.53
N TRP A 181 6.07 -4.73 4.81
CA TRP A 181 5.25 -5.62 5.63
C TRP A 181 4.29 -4.81 6.49
N GLN A 182 2.98 -4.97 6.22
CA GLN A 182 1.93 -4.51 7.12
C GLN A 182 1.78 -5.52 8.24
N TYR A 183 2.25 -5.14 9.42
CA TYR A 183 2.44 -6.03 10.55
C TYR A 183 1.41 -5.83 11.65
N CYS A 184 0.63 -4.75 11.59
CA CYS A 184 -0.40 -4.39 12.54
C CYS A 184 -1.50 -3.59 11.83
N ASP A 185 -2.76 -3.83 12.19
CA ASP A 185 -3.97 -3.18 11.69
C ASP A 185 -4.79 -2.52 12.81
N GLU A 186 -4.19 -2.44 13.99
CA GLU A 186 -4.77 -1.88 15.23
C GLU A 186 -3.75 -0.93 15.90
N GLY A 187 -2.87 -0.31 15.10
CA GLY A 187 -1.91 0.69 15.57
C GLY A 187 -2.65 1.92 16.08
N ARG A 188 -2.08 2.63 17.06
CA ARG A 188 -2.73 3.81 17.66
C ARG A 188 -1.74 4.95 17.78
N PHE A 189 -2.13 6.11 17.27
CA PHE A 189 -1.39 7.35 17.41
C PHE A 189 -2.28 8.39 18.07
N GLU A 190 -1.67 9.23 18.92
CA GLU A 190 -2.33 10.46 19.31
C GLU A 190 -2.48 11.36 18.07
N GLY A 191 -3.70 11.84 17.79
CA GLY A 191 -3.96 12.74 16.67
C GLY A 191 -4.52 12.10 15.41
N VAL A 192 -4.93 10.83 15.45
CA VAL A 192 -5.76 10.21 14.39
C VAL A 192 -7.21 10.17 14.87
N ALA A 193 -8.11 10.77 14.11
CA ALA A 193 -9.49 11.03 14.54
C ALA A 193 -10.46 9.84 14.36
N ASP A 194 -10.00 8.70 13.84
CA ASP A 194 -10.83 7.50 13.72
C ASP A 194 -11.43 7.10 15.08
N GLN A 195 -12.71 6.72 15.05
CA GLN A 195 -13.46 6.34 16.25
C GLN A 195 -12.94 5.05 16.91
N LYS A 196 -12.26 4.18 16.14
CA LYS A 196 -11.53 3.03 16.71
C LYS A 196 -10.07 3.36 16.98
N GLY A 197 -9.54 4.36 16.27
CA GLY A 197 -8.17 4.85 16.35
C GLY A 197 -7.18 3.91 15.68
N ASP A 198 -7.65 3.03 14.80
CA ASP A 198 -6.86 1.95 14.22
C ASP A 198 -6.13 2.45 12.96
N VAL A 199 -4.80 2.35 13.00
CA VAL A 199 -3.89 2.71 11.91
C VAL A 199 -3.07 1.50 11.54
N ASP A 200 -3.02 1.22 10.24
CA ASP A 200 -2.17 0.17 9.70
C ASP A 200 -0.69 0.57 9.81
N LEU A 201 0.13 -0.33 10.35
CA LEU A 201 1.56 -0.09 10.59
C LEU A 201 2.41 -0.96 9.70
N ASP A 202 3.43 -0.33 9.11
CA ASP A 202 4.33 -0.94 8.14
C ASP A 202 5.80 -0.80 8.52
N VAL A 203 6.58 -1.73 7.99
CA VAL A 203 8.04 -1.61 7.92
C VAL A 203 8.53 -1.86 6.52
N PHE A 204 9.62 -1.18 6.16
CA PHE A 204 10.39 -1.49 4.97
C PHE A 204 11.55 -2.44 5.30
N ARG A 205 11.75 -3.46 4.45
CA ARG A 205 12.87 -4.39 4.53
C ARG A 205 14.04 -3.89 3.71
N GLY A 206 14.95 -3.21 4.40
CA GLY A 206 16.24 -2.85 3.82
C GLY A 206 16.87 -1.66 4.51
N THR A 207 17.94 -1.20 3.90
CA THR A 207 18.66 0.02 4.27
C THR A 207 17.99 1.26 3.68
N GLU A 208 18.36 2.44 4.18
CA GLU A 208 17.95 3.72 3.60
C GLU A 208 18.29 3.82 2.10
N VAL A 209 19.47 3.35 1.69
CA VAL A 209 19.89 3.35 0.28
C VAL A 209 18.99 2.49 -0.60
N GLU A 210 18.52 1.35 -0.08
CA GLU A 210 17.57 0.50 -0.79
C GLU A 210 16.18 1.14 -0.82
N PHE A 211 15.77 1.80 0.26
CA PHE A 211 14.51 2.54 0.32
C PHE A 211 14.45 3.66 -0.74
N GLN A 212 15.56 4.37 -0.98
CA GLN A 212 15.64 5.40 -2.03
C GLN A 212 15.36 4.87 -3.46
N LYS A 213 15.46 3.55 -3.70
CA LYS A 213 15.11 2.95 -5.00
C LYS A 213 13.61 2.94 -5.28
N PHE A 214 12.80 3.09 -4.23
CA PHE A 214 11.33 3.16 -4.27
C PHE A 214 10.81 4.55 -4.59
N PHE A 215 11.66 5.50 -5.01
CA PHE A 215 11.22 6.83 -5.42
C PHE A 215 11.24 6.99 -6.94
N VAL A 216 10.25 7.70 -7.47
CA VAL A 216 10.23 8.11 -8.87
C VAL A 216 11.21 9.27 -9.04
N GLN A 217 12.12 9.13 -10.00
CA GLN A 217 13.18 10.09 -10.27
C GLN A 217 12.78 11.03 -11.42
N GLN A 218 13.30 12.24 -11.43
CA GLN A 218 13.22 13.10 -12.63
C GLN A 218 13.93 12.38 -13.78
N LYS A 219 13.30 12.38 -14.95
CA LYS A 219 13.91 11.94 -16.22
C LYS A 219 15.01 12.90 -16.65
#